data_AF-A0A2V6MRT2-F1
#
_entry.id   AF-A0A2V6MRT2-F1
#
_cell.length_a   1.000
_cell.length_b   1.000
_cell.length_c   1.000
_cell.angle_alpha   90.00
_cell.angle_beta   90.00
_cell.angle_gamma   90.00
#
_symmetry.space_group_name_H-M   'P 1'
#
loop_
_entity.id
_entity.type
_entity.pdbx_description
1 polymer ?
#
loop_
_entity_poly.entity_id
_entity_poly.type
_entity_poly.pdbx_seq_one_letter_code
_entity_poly.pdbx_strand_id
1 'polypeptide(L)'
;MRNDSYGVSLKRSKNPPAGVTLVETMVAVALVAVFFVSIFEVNGLCLRYIKSSKNNVAALQGVQDRLEQLRNMSFANLTSASSVQSLMVTPANGSEFLARSPTEVVTLSAYPTPDASNTQITLSAGASSANMNSTDSNLANAKLVKINVTYTWTETF
;
A
#
# COMPACT_ATOMS: atom_id res chain seq x y z
N MET A 1 34.46 -4.80 -94.55
CA MET A 1 33.60 -3.82 -93.83
C MET A 1 32.16 -4.23 -94.11
N ARG A 2 31.29 -4.63 -93.19
CA ARG A 2 31.07 -4.23 -91.79
C ARG A 2 30.41 -5.40 -91.05
N ASN A 3 30.76 -5.55 -89.77
CA ASN A 3 30.22 -6.50 -88.81
C ASN A 3 28.98 -5.85 -88.16
N ASP A 4 27.77 -6.34 -88.43
CA ASP A 4 26.58 -5.88 -87.71
C ASP A 4 26.28 -6.82 -86.54
N SER A 5 26.60 -6.31 -85.36
CA SER A 5 26.48 -7.00 -84.08
C SER A 5 25.09 -6.76 -83.52
N TYR A 6 24.26 -7.81 -83.43
CA TYR A 6 22.95 -7.74 -82.78
C TYR A 6 23.12 -7.70 -81.26
N GLY A 7 23.11 -6.49 -80.70
CA GLY A 7 23.05 -6.29 -79.25
C GLY A 7 21.63 -6.52 -78.72
N VAL A 8 21.34 -7.71 -78.21
CA VAL A 8 20.13 -7.96 -77.42
C VAL A 8 20.36 -7.40 -76.01
N SER A 9 19.79 -6.23 -75.71
CA SER A 9 19.74 -5.70 -74.36
C SER A 9 18.63 -6.42 -73.59
N LEU A 10 19.00 -7.41 -72.77
CA LEU A 10 18.08 -8.13 -71.91
C LEU A 10 17.52 -7.18 -70.84
N LYS A 11 16.21 -6.92 -70.89
CA LYS A 11 15.48 -6.18 -69.86
C LYS A 11 15.51 -7.02 -68.57
N ARG A 12 16.40 -6.68 -67.63
CA ARG A 12 16.51 -7.36 -66.33
C ARG A 12 15.22 -7.10 -65.54
N SER A 13 14.34 -8.11 -65.44
CA SER A 13 13.23 -8.09 -64.49
C SER A 13 13.82 -8.09 -63.07
N LYS A 14 13.62 -7.00 -62.34
CA LYS A 14 13.87 -6.96 -60.90
C LYS A 14 12.61 -7.50 -60.24
N ASN A 15 12.58 -8.80 -59.98
CA ASN A 15 11.53 -9.37 -59.13
C ASN A 15 11.76 -8.79 -57.71
N PRO A 16 10.82 -8.03 -57.13
CA PRO A 16 10.92 -7.66 -55.73
C PRO A 16 10.87 -8.94 -54.88
N PRO A 17 11.63 -9.03 -53.77
CA PRO A 17 11.60 -10.20 -52.90
C PRO A 17 10.20 -10.34 -52.26
N ALA A 18 9.36 -11.22 -52.82
CA ALA A 18 7.94 -11.35 -52.47
C ALA A 18 7.67 -12.35 -51.32
N GLY A 19 8.67 -12.68 -50.49
CA GLY A 19 8.58 -13.73 -49.46
C GLY A 19 8.68 -13.26 -48.00
N VAL A 20 8.86 -11.96 -47.74
CA VAL A 20 9.17 -11.44 -46.39
C VAL A 20 7.97 -10.79 -45.65
N THR A 21 6.85 -10.57 -46.34
CA THR A 21 5.70 -9.83 -45.81
C THR A 21 4.95 -10.57 -44.70
N LEU A 22 4.88 -11.91 -44.76
CA LEU A 22 4.22 -12.71 -43.72
C LEU A 22 4.99 -12.61 -42.39
N VAL A 23 6.31 -12.84 -42.41
CA VAL A 23 7.15 -12.71 -41.21
C VAL A 23 7.10 -11.30 -40.65
N GLU A 24 7.17 -10.28 -41.52
CA GLU A 24 7.07 -8.88 -41.10
C GLU A 24 5.74 -8.56 -40.43
N THR A 25 4.61 -9.01 -40.99
CA THR A 25 3.28 -8.81 -40.37
C THR A 25 3.14 -9.56 -39.05
N MET A 26 3.69 -10.78 -38.92
CA MET A 26 3.67 -11.50 -37.64
C MET A 26 4.50 -10.79 -36.57
N VAL A 27 5.67 -10.27 -36.92
CA VAL A 27 6.50 -9.46 -35.99
C VAL A 27 5.78 -8.17 -35.61
N ALA A 28 5.16 -7.48 -36.57
CA ALA A 28 4.40 -6.26 -36.30
C ALA A 28 3.22 -6.52 -35.35
N VAL A 29 2.45 -7.59 -35.56
CA VAL A 29 1.34 -7.98 -34.66
C VAL A 29 1.87 -8.34 -33.28
N ALA A 30 3.00 -9.05 -33.18
CA ALA A 30 3.60 -9.38 -31.89
C ALA A 30 4.02 -8.12 -31.11
N LEU A 31 4.64 -7.14 -31.78
CA LEU A 31 5.02 -5.87 -31.15
C LEU A 31 3.80 -5.08 -30.66
N VAL A 32 2.73 -5.04 -31.46
CA VAL A 32 1.46 -4.40 -31.08
C VAL A 32 0.82 -5.11 -29.88
N ALA A 33 0.83 -6.44 -29.85
CA ALA A 33 0.30 -7.21 -28.73
C ALA A 33 1.06 -6.94 -27.42
N VAL A 34 2.40 -6.95 -27.46
CA VAL A 34 3.26 -6.62 -26.30
C VAL A 34 3.03 -5.19 -25.84
N PHE A 35 2.86 -4.26 -26.77
CA PHE A 35 2.53 -2.87 -26.45
C PHE A 35 1.22 -2.76 -25.67
N PHE A 36 0.15 -3.42 -26.13
CA PHE A 36 -1.12 -3.41 -25.39
C PHE A 36 -1.01 -4.06 -24.00
N VAL A 37 -0.33 -5.19 -23.87
CA VAL A 37 -0.09 -5.84 -22.57
C VAL A 37 0.62 -4.87 -21.61
N SER A 38 1.68 -4.20 -22.08
CA SER A 38 2.42 -3.24 -21.26
C SER A 38 1.56 -2.07 -20.76
N ILE A 39 0.66 -1.55 -21.61
CA ILE A 39 -0.26 -0.48 -21.22
C ILE A 39 -1.23 -0.95 -20.14
N PHE A 40 -1.81 -2.15 -20.29
CA PHE A 40 -2.73 -2.69 -19.29
C PHE A 40 -2.05 -2.94 -17.95
N GLU A 41 -0.82 -3.45 -17.95
CA GLU A 41 -0.05 -3.65 -16.72
C GLU A 41 0.29 -2.34 -16.02
N VAL A 42 0.76 -1.33 -16.76
CA VAL A 42 1.07 0.00 -16.19
C VAL A 42 -0.17 0.66 -15.61
N ASN A 43 -1.32 0.56 -16.30
CA ASN A 43 -2.59 1.06 -15.79
C ASN A 43 -3.02 0.33 -14.51
N GLY A 44 -2.87 -1.00 -14.47
CA GLY A 44 -3.15 -1.80 -13.29
C GLY A 44 -2.25 -1.43 -12.11
N LEU A 45 -0.96 -1.21 -12.35
CA LEU A 45 0.00 -0.78 -11.34
C LEU A 45 -0.34 0.62 -10.79
N CYS A 46 -0.71 1.56 -11.66
CA CYS A 46 -1.10 2.91 -11.25
C CYS A 46 -2.30 2.88 -10.30
N LEU A 47 -3.35 2.11 -10.61
CA LEU A 47 -4.52 1.98 -9.74
C LEU A 47 -4.19 1.34 -8.39
N ARG A 48 -3.33 0.32 -8.38
CA ARG A 48 -2.81 -0.29 -7.13
C ARG A 48 -2.06 0.72 -6.28
N TYR A 49 -1.21 1.54 -6.90
CA TYR A 49 -0.47 2.59 -6.20
C TYR A 49 -1.39 3.67 -5.62
N ILE A 50 -2.41 4.10 -6.38
CA ILE A 50 -3.41 5.07 -5.89
C ILE A 50 -4.15 4.50 -4.67
N LYS A 51 -4.54 3.22 -4.70
CA LYS A 51 -5.19 2.57 -3.55
C LYS A 51 -4.27 2.56 -2.33
N SER A 52 -3.02 2.13 -2.49
CA SER A 52 -2.04 2.13 -1.40
C SER A 52 -1.80 3.53 -0.83
N SER A 53 -1.68 4.54 -1.70
CA SER A 53 -1.53 5.94 -1.28
C SER A 53 -2.73 6.44 -0.46
N LYS A 54 -3.96 6.11 -0.88
CA LYS A 54 -5.17 6.43 -0.10
C LYS A 54 -5.17 5.77 1.27
N ASN A 55 -4.78 4.50 1.34
CA ASN A 55 -4.69 3.76 2.60
C ASN A 55 -3.60 4.32 3.52
N ASN A 56 -2.44 4.72 2.97
CA ASN A 56 -1.38 5.40 3.72
C ASN A 56 -1.88 6.72 4.36
N VAL A 57 -2.60 7.54 3.59
CA VAL A 57 -3.15 8.81 4.10
C VAL A 57 -4.20 8.55 5.19
N ALA A 58 -5.10 7.60 4.96
CA ALA A 58 -6.11 7.22 5.94
C ALA A 58 -5.46 6.68 7.24
N ALA A 59 -4.38 5.91 7.13
CA ALA A 59 -3.63 5.42 8.28
C ALA A 59 -2.99 6.57 9.07
N LEU A 60 -2.33 7.52 8.40
CA LEU A 60 -1.72 8.68 9.04
C LEU A 60 -2.75 9.55 9.76
N GLN A 61 -3.87 9.84 9.09
CA GLN A 61 -4.99 10.58 9.70
C GLN A 61 -5.53 9.84 10.92
N GLY A 62 -5.73 8.52 10.81
CA GLY A 62 -6.21 7.73 11.92
C GLY A 62 -5.26 7.70 13.12
N VAL A 63 -3.94 7.66 12.90
CA VAL A 63 -2.96 7.76 13.99
C VAL A 63 -3.04 9.14 14.65
N GLN A 64 -3.14 10.20 13.86
CA GLN A 64 -3.28 11.56 14.38
C GLN A 64 -4.56 11.72 15.20
N ASP A 65 -5.71 11.29 14.67
CA ASP A 65 -6.99 11.38 15.35
C ASP A 65 -7.00 10.56 16.66
N ARG A 66 -6.37 9.38 16.67
CA ARG A 66 -6.22 8.60 17.91
C ARG A 66 -5.37 9.34 18.93
N LEU A 67 -4.25 9.92 18.50
CA LEU A 67 -3.40 10.71 19.39
C LEU A 67 -4.14 11.94 19.94
N GLU A 68 -4.98 12.59 19.14
CA GLU A 68 -5.81 13.71 19.60
C GLU A 68 -6.90 13.25 20.59
N GLN A 69 -7.53 12.09 20.38
CA GLN A 69 -8.45 11.50 21.36
C GLN A 69 -7.75 11.19 22.69
N LEU A 70 -6.55 10.59 22.64
CA LEU A 70 -5.76 10.27 23.83
C LEU A 70 -5.25 11.53 24.54
N ARG A 71 -4.89 12.57 23.78
CA ARG A 71 -4.48 13.88 24.31
C ARG A 71 -5.63 14.59 25.03
N ASN A 72 -6.84 14.48 24.49
CA ASN A 72 -8.04 15.10 25.07
C ASN A 72 -8.67 14.27 26.19
N MET A 73 -8.19 13.04 26.40
CA MET A 73 -8.64 12.19 27.51
C MET A 73 -8.13 12.72 28.85
N SER A 74 -8.97 12.63 29.89
CA SER A 74 -8.52 12.98 31.25
C SER A 74 -7.36 12.08 31.67
N PHE A 75 -6.40 12.64 32.41
CA PHE A 75 -5.21 11.90 32.80
C PHE A 75 -5.54 10.61 33.59
N ALA A 76 -6.56 10.65 34.45
CA ALA A 76 -7.03 9.47 35.21
C ALA A 76 -7.58 8.35 34.30
N ASN A 77 -8.21 8.70 33.17
CA ASN A 77 -8.64 7.70 32.19
C ASN A 77 -7.47 7.25 31.31
N LEU A 78 -6.54 8.14 30.99
CA LEU A 78 -5.37 7.81 30.17
C LEU A 78 -4.44 6.80 30.86
N THR A 79 -4.29 6.88 32.19
CA THR A 79 -3.49 5.93 32.98
C THR A 79 -4.23 4.63 33.31
N SER A 80 -5.53 4.54 32.96
CA SER A 80 -6.35 3.35 33.13
C SER A 80 -6.37 2.52 31.84
N ALA A 81 -5.75 1.35 31.87
CA ALA A 81 -5.65 0.46 30.71
C ALA A 81 -7.03 0.07 30.15
N SER A 82 -8.04 -0.14 31.02
CA SER A 82 -9.41 -0.49 30.61
C SER A 82 -10.14 0.67 29.93
N SER A 83 -9.85 1.91 30.33
CA SER A 83 -10.45 3.10 29.73
C SER A 83 -9.91 3.31 28.31
N VAL A 84 -8.61 3.14 28.12
CA VAL A 84 -7.99 3.20 26.78
C VAL A 84 -8.45 2.02 25.90
N GLN A 85 -8.58 0.83 26.46
CA GLN A 85 -9.13 -0.33 25.75
C GLN A 85 -10.56 -0.08 25.25
N SER A 86 -11.40 0.53 26.08
CA SER A 86 -12.78 0.89 25.72
C SER A 86 -12.82 1.93 24.59
N LEU A 87 -11.92 2.91 24.60
CA LEU A 87 -11.78 3.91 23.53
C LEU A 87 -11.41 3.25 22.19
N MET A 88 -10.58 2.22 22.21
CA MET A 88 -10.11 1.53 21.01
C MET A 88 -11.17 0.63 20.36
N VAL A 89 -12.30 0.35 21.02
CA VAL A 89 -13.40 -0.42 20.41
C VAL A 89 -13.97 0.30 19.18
N THR A 90 -13.92 1.62 19.18
CA THR A 90 -14.29 2.44 18.02
C THR A 90 -13.04 2.85 17.25
N PRO A 91 -13.08 2.78 15.90
CA PRO A 91 -12.03 3.35 15.06
C PRO A 91 -11.78 4.83 15.39
N ALA A 92 -10.55 5.29 15.20
CA ALA A 92 -10.17 6.66 15.54
C ALA A 92 -10.97 7.74 14.77
N ASN A 93 -11.45 7.41 13.57
CA ASN A 93 -12.33 8.27 12.78
C ASN A 93 -13.29 7.43 11.90
N GLY A 94 -14.14 8.10 11.12
CA GLY A 94 -15.15 7.47 10.26
C GLY A 94 -14.63 6.82 8.98
N SER A 95 -13.31 6.67 8.79
CA SER A 95 -12.74 6.03 7.60
C SER A 95 -13.03 4.53 7.58
N GLU A 96 -13.60 4.04 6.47
CA GLU A 96 -13.83 2.61 6.26
C GLU A 96 -12.53 1.79 6.32
N PHE A 97 -11.40 2.38 5.91
CA PHE A 97 -10.10 1.73 5.98
C PHE A 97 -9.78 1.35 7.43
N LEU A 98 -9.92 2.29 8.37
CA LEU A 98 -9.62 2.07 9.79
C LEU A 98 -10.55 1.06 10.45
N ALA A 99 -11.80 0.96 9.98
CA ALA A 99 -12.76 0.01 10.52
C ALA A 99 -12.45 -1.46 10.16
N ARG A 100 -11.67 -1.71 9.10
CA ARG A 100 -11.57 -3.06 8.50
C ARG A 100 -10.16 -3.54 8.24
N SER A 101 -9.19 -2.65 8.02
CA SER A 101 -7.93 -3.02 7.39
C SER A 101 -6.73 -3.02 8.34
N PRO A 102 -6.46 -1.96 9.13
CA PRO A 102 -5.29 -1.94 9.98
C PRO A 102 -5.53 -2.68 11.30
N THR A 103 -4.49 -3.33 11.78
CA THR A 103 -4.32 -3.66 13.19
C THR A 103 -3.71 -2.44 13.88
N GLU A 104 -4.43 -1.90 14.84
CA GLU A 104 -4.00 -0.79 15.69
C GLU A 104 -3.37 -1.33 16.97
N VAL A 105 -2.19 -0.84 17.32
CA VAL A 105 -1.50 -1.12 18.57
C VAL A 105 -1.22 0.19 19.29
N VAL A 106 -1.76 0.34 20.49
CA VAL A 106 -1.46 1.46 21.39
C VAL A 106 -0.60 0.94 22.53
N THR A 107 0.57 1.55 22.70
CA THR A 107 1.50 1.24 23.79
C THR A 107 1.64 2.46 24.69
N LEU A 108 1.28 2.28 25.96
CA LEU A 108 1.42 3.26 27.02
C LEU A 108 2.49 2.81 27.99
N SER A 109 3.24 3.78 28.52
CA SER A 109 4.36 3.51 29.42
C SER A 109 4.50 4.66 30.39
N ALA A 110 4.71 4.35 31.68
CA ALA A 110 5.03 5.36 32.67
C ALA A 110 6.37 6.02 32.30
N TYR A 111 6.46 7.35 32.37
CA TYR A 111 7.69 8.08 32.09
C TYR A 111 8.22 8.75 33.37
N PRO A 112 9.55 8.73 33.63
CA PRO A 112 10.63 8.18 32.80
C PRO A 112 10.92 6.69 33.00
N THR A 113 10.35 6.07 34.04
CA THR A 113 10.64 4.69 34.43
C THR A 113 9.41 3.80 34.22
N PRO A 114 9.28 3.20 33.03
CA PRO A 114 8.23 2.22 32.77
C PRO A 114 8.55 0.88 33.45
N ASP A 115 7.52 0.09 33.67
CA ASP A 115 7.68 -1.35 33.91
C ASP A 115 8.15 -2.05 32.62
N ALA A 116 8.86 -3.18 32.74
CA ALA A 116 9.40 -3.95 31.63
C ALA A 116 8.32 -4.41 30.64
N SER A 117 7.07 -4.56 31.08
CA SER A 117 5.97 -5.07 30.27
C SER A 117 5.27 -4.02 29.40
N ASN A 118 5.36 -2.72 29.75
CA ASN A 118 4.48 -1.65 29.24
C ASN A 118 2.98 -2.01 29.30
N THR A 119 2.10 -1.04 29.02
CA THR A 119 0.69 -1.34 28.72
C THR A 119 0.52 -1.38 27.22
N GLN A 120 0.20 -2.54 26.65
CA GLN A 120 -0.04 -2.69 25.22
C GLN A 120 -1.46 -3.18 24.96
N ILE A 121 -2.16 -2.49 24.07
CA ILE A 121 -3.53 -2.80 23.67
C ILE A 121 -3.57 -2.91 22.16
N THR A 122 -4.16 -3.99 21.66
CA THR A 122 -4.24 -4.28 20.22
C THR A 122 -5.69 -4.40 19.76
N LEU A 123 -6.09 -3.60 18.78
CA LEU A 123 -7.32 -3.79 18.02
C LEU A 123 -6.95 -4.44 16.68
N SER A 124 -7.33 -5.70 16.49
CA SER A 124 -7.09 -6.40 15.23
C SER A 124 -8.00 -5.88 14.11
N ALA A 125 -7.54 -6.01 12.86
CA ALA A 125 -8.29 -5.58 11.69
C ALA A 125 -9.71 -6.18 11.68
N GLY A 126 -10.73 -5.31 11.62
CA GLY A 126 -12.14 -5.71 11.60
C GLY A 126 -12.70 -6.28 12.92
N ALA A 127 -11.93 -6.26 14.01
CA ALA A 127 -12.39 -6.73 15.31
C ALA A 127 -13.33 -5.72 15.97
N SER A 128 -14.25 -6.23 16.79
CA SER A 128 -15.17 -5.41 17.61
C SER A 128 -14.71 -5.27 19.07
N SER A 129 -13.54 -5.79 19.42
CA SER A 129 -12.97 -5.71 20.76
C SER A 129 -11.45 -5.58 20.70
N ALA A 130 -10.90 -4.66 21.48
CA ALA A 130 -9.46 -4.53 21.68
C ALA A 130 -8.97 -5.53 22.74
N ASN A 131 -7.83 -6.15 22.49
CA ASN A 131 -7.18 -7.08 23.41
C ASN A 131 -6.09 -6.37 24.22
N MET A 132 -6.06 -6.61 25.53
CA MET A 132 -4.98 -6.15 26.40
C MET A 132 -3.86 -7.20 26.38
N ASN A 133 -2.72 -6.84 25.80
CA ASN A 133 -1.57 -7.74 25.65
C ASN A 133 -0.68 -7.72 26.90
N SER A 134 -0.52 -6.56 27.52
CA SER A 134 0.27 -6.35 28.72
C SER A 134 -0.20 -5.11 29.48
N THR A 135 0.19 -5.00 30.76
CA THR A 135 -0.09 -3.85 31.63
C THR A 135 1.16 -3.43 32.38
N ASP A 136 1.45 -2.13 32.37
CA ASP A 136 2.47 -1.47 33.18
C ASP A 136 1.89 -1.19 34.58
N SER A 137 2.46 -1.82 35.60
CA SER A 137 2.04 -1.67 36.99
C SER A 137 2.26 -0.25 37.55
N ASN A 138 3.16 0.53 36.95
CA ASN A 138 3.47 1.90 37.36
C ASN A 138 2.59 2.96 36.67
N LEU A 139 1.82 2.58 35.65
CA LEU A 139 1.07 3.53 34.82
C LEU A 139 0.06 4.35 35.62
N ALA A 140 -0.66 3.73 36.57
CA ALA A 140 -1.67 4.39 37.39
C ALA A 140 -1.10 5.51 38.28
N ASN A 141 0.18 5.40 38.67
CA ASN A 141 0.87 6.35 39.54
C ASN A 141 1.80 7.30 38.76
N ALA A 142 1.83 7.18 37.43
CA ALA A 142 2.70 7.98 36.59
C ALA A 142 2.29 9.46 36.62
N LYS A 143 3.27 10.37 36.56
CA LYS A 143 3.03 11.82 36.37
C LYS A 143 3.09 12.24 34.90
N LEU A 144 3.78 11.43 34.09
CA LEU A 144 3.98 11.60 32.67
C LEU A 144 3.80 10.23 32.02
N VAL A 145 3.15 10.20 30.86
CA VAL A 145 2.91 8.97 30.10
C VAL A 145 3.49 9.15 28.72
N LYS A 146 4.26 8.17 28.26
CA LYS A 146 4.68 8.07 26.86
C LYS A 146 3.72 7.14 26.13
N ILE A 147 3.21 7.61 25.01
CA ILE A 147 2.23 6.91 24.17
C ILE A 147 2.86 6.69 22.79
N ASN A 148 2.75 5.47 22.28
CA ASN A 148 3.02 5.15 20.89
C ASN A 148 1.78 4.51 20.27
N VAL A 149 1.36 5.00 19.11
CA VAL A 149 0.26 4.43 18.32
C VAL A 149 0.84 3.90 17.03
N THR A 150 0.50 2.68 16.63
CA THR A 150 1.04 2.04 15.44
C THR A 150 -0.07 1.33 14.69
N TYR A 151 -0.20 1.61 13.40
CA TYR A 151 -1.09 0.89 12.49
C TYR A 151 -0.27 -0.01 11.57
N THR A 152 -0.73 -1.24 11.41
CA THR A 152 -0.11 -2.22 10.51
C THR A 152 -1.17 -2.87 9.64
N TRP A 153 -0.92 -3.02 8.35
CA TRP A 153 -1.82 -3.69 7.42
C TRP A 153 -1.02 -4.34 6.30
N THR A 154 -1.66 -5.24 5.56
CA THR A 154 -1.08 -5.90 4.38
C THR A 154 -1.91 -5.54 3.15
N GLU A 155 -1.26 -5.09 2.09
CA GLU A 155 -1.87 -4.90 0.78
C GLU A 155 -1.69 -6.17 -0.05
N THR A 156 -2.78 -6.78 -0.52
CA THR A 156 -2.75 -7.84 -1.53
C THR A 156 -3.00 -7.23 -2.90
N PHE A 157 -2.09 -7.49 -3.86
CA PHE A 157 -2.12 -6.94 -5.22
C PHE A 157 -2.60 -7.94 -6.26
#